data_AF-A0A8T5UZD0-F1
#
_entry.id   AF-A0A8T5UZD0-F1
#
_cell.length_a   1.000
_cell.length_b   1.000
_cell.length_c   1.000
_cell.angle_alpha   90.00
_cell.angle_beta   90.00
_cell.angle_gamma   90.00
#
_symmetry.space_group_name_H-M   'P 1'
#
loop_
_entity.id
_entity.type
_entity.pdbx_description
1 polymer ?
#
loop_
_entity_poly.entity_id
_entity_poly.type
_entity_poly.pdbx_seq_one_letter_code
_entity_poly.pdbx_strand_id
1 'polypeptide(L)'
;MVLGTYKEVVTARSTDKEIQKIAQDGGIVSALFCYALDEKLIDGAVVAGPGKDFWKPEPMVAMSSDEILAAAGTKYTFSPNVWMLKKAVRQYGLEKLGTVAIPCQTMGIRKMQSYPFGVRFLADKIALITGIFCMENFPFTSLETLMAKMGVSPELVEKMDIGKGKFWIHTADEVLSLPLKETHGYEQSGCKVCLDYVSELSDVATGSVGSGDGWSTVFTRTDAGETIFKAAVDAGVIETKAVNEGKFGLEMLTKLATQKKEKAMKEIDRRKAMGLPVPYKGSSEKEDPLANV
;
A
#
# COMPACT_ATOMS: atom_id res chain seq x y z
N MET A 1 -7.17 7.88 17.59
CA MET A 1 -6.85 8.62 16.33
C MET A 1 -6.81 7.62 15.16
N VAL A 2 -7.76 7.68 14.22
CA VAL A 2 -8.00 6.55 13.26
C VAL A 2 -7.13 6.56 12.00
N LEU A 3 -6.41 7.65 11.72
CA LEU A 3 -5.51 7.80 10.56
C LEU A 3 -4.01 7.72 10.94
N GLY A 4 -3.72 7.35 12.19
CA GLY A 4 -2.37 7.36 12.76
C GLY A 4 -1.78 8.77 12.92
N THR A 5 -0.56 8.84 13.43
CA THR A 5 0.21 10.09 13.48
C THR A 5 0.68 10.48 12.07
N TYR A 6 0.53 11.75 11.73
CA TYR A 6 1.06 12.34 10.51
C TYR A 6 1.40 13.81 10.75
N LYS A 7 2.21 14.38 9.88
CA LYS A 7 2.58 15.80 9.88
C LYS A 7 1.69 16.60 8.95
N GLU A 8 1.50 16.09 7.73
CA GLU A 8 0.66 16.72 6.71
C GLU A 8 -0.14 15.67 5.95
N VAL A 9 -1.29 16.10 5.42
CA VAL A 9 -2.08 15.35 4.45
C VAL A 9 -2.43 16.25 3.26
N VAL A 10 -2.14 15.78 2.06
CA VAL A 10 -2.37 16.51 0.80
C VAL A 10 -3.00 15.62 -0.26
N THR A 11 -3.55 16.23 -1.30
CA THR A 11 -3.87 15.55 -2.56
C THR A 11 -2.72 15.81 -3.53
N ALA A 12 -2.13 14.75 -4.10
CA ALA A 12 -0.94 14.85 -4.93
C ALA A 12 -1.00 13.98 -6.18
N ARG A 13 -0.18 14.32 -7.17
CA ARG A 13 -0.01 13.58 -8.42
C ARG A 13 1.40 13.81 -8.99
N SER A 14 1.99 12.78 -9.59
CA SER A 14 3.21 12.91 -10.41
C SER A 14 2.99 13.91 -11.54
N THR A 15 3.97 14.74 -11.88
CA THR A 15 3.91 15.60 -13.08
C THR A 15 4.35 14.87 -14.35
N ASP A 16 5.03 13.72 -14.21
CA ASP A 16 5.52 12.89 -15.30
C ASP A 16 4.36 12.17 -16.03
N LYS A 17 4.28 12.38 -17.35
CA LYS A 17 3.23 11.83 -18.21
C LYS A 17 3.36 10.34 -18.45
N GLU A 18 4.56 9.78 -18.49
CA GLU A 18 4.75 8.34 -18.62
C GLU A 18 4.34 7.63 -17.32
N ILE A 19 4.66 8.21 -16.16
CA ILE A 19 4.16 7.71 -14.87
C ILE A 19 2.63 7.78 -14.81
N GLN A 20 2.02 8.89 -15.22
CA GLN A 20 0.57 9.06 -15.21
C GLN A 20 -0.17 8.00 -16.07
N LYS A 21 0.43 7.51 -17.15
CA LYS A 21 -0.19 6.49 -18.03
C LYS A 21 -0.29 5.12 -17.35
N ILE A 22 0.71 4.75 -16.57
CA ILE A 22 0.84 3.39 -16.00
C ILE A 22 0.48 3.31 -14.51
N ALA A 23 0.34 4.45 -13.84
CA ALA A 23 0.02 4.50 -12.42
C ALA A 23 -1.41 4.02 -12.13
N GLN A 24 -1.60 3.46 -10.93
CA GLN A 24 -2.94 3.15 -10.42
C GLN A 24 -3.76 4.44 -10.25
N ASP A 25 -3.16 5.41 -9.56
CA ASP A 25 -3.78 6.66 -9.11
C ASP A 25 -2.88 7.84 -9.50
N GLY A 26 -2.44 8.66 -8.55
CA GLY A 26 -1.56 9.81 -8.78
C GLY A 26 -0.09 9.46 -9.06
N GLY A 27 0.31 8.19 -9.12
CA GLY A 27 1.69 7.81 -9.44
C GLY A 27 2.73 8.14 -8.35
N ILE A 28 2.29 8.35 -7.10
CA ILE A 28 3.14 8.83 -5.99
C ILE A 28 4.29 7.87 -5.67
N VAL A 29 4.03 6.56 -5.59
CA VAL A 29 5.08 5.58 -5.27
C VAL A 29 6.18 5.59 -6.31
N SER A 30 5.81 5.51 -7.59
CA SER A 30 6.76 5.49 -8.70
C SER A 30 7.54 6.80 -8.79
N ALA A 31 6.86 7.95 -8.76
CA ALA A 31 7.52 9.26 -8.83
C ALA A 31 8.49 9.48 -7.67
N LEU A 32 8.08 9.13 -6.45
CA LEU A 32 8.92 9.29 -5.26
C LEU A 32 10.16 8.39 -5.29
N PHE A 33 10.03 7.15 -5.79
CA PHE A 33 11.18 6.25 -5.92
C PHE A 33 12.10 6.61 -7.07
N CYS A 34 11.58 6.99 -8.24
CA CYS A 34 12.42 7.48 -9.33
C CYS A 34 13.23 8.71 -8.87
N TYR A 35 12.56 9.69 -8.25
CA TYR A 35 13.22 10.87 -7.68
C TYR A 35 14.27 10.50 -6.63
N ALA A 36 13.91 9.64 -5.66
CA ALA A 36 14.83 9.24 -4.60
C ALA A 36 16.05 8.46 -5.14
N LEU A 37 15.91 7.73 -6.25
CA LEU A 37 16.99 7.04 -6.92
C LEU A 37 17.92 8.03 -7.64
N ASP A 38 17.35 8.95 -8.43
CA ASP A 38 18.10 9.97 -9.17
C ASP A 38 18.92 10.88 -8.23
N GLU A 39 18.32 11.25 -7.09
CA GLU A 39 18.96 12.05 -6.04
C GLU A 39 19.82 11.23 -5.08
N LYS A 40 19.98 9.91 -5.30
CA LYS A 40 20.79 8.99 -4.46
C LYS A 40 20.39 8.99 -2.98
N LEU A 41 19.11 9.28 -2.71
CA LEU A 41 18.47 9.13 -1.41
C LEU A 41 18.19 7.64 -1.12
N ILE A 42 17.99 6.85 -2.17
CA ILE A 42 18.01 5.39 -2.16
C ILE A 42 18.94 4.87 -3.27
N ASP A 43 19.49 3.67 -3.09
CA ASP A 43 20.29 2.96 -4.09
C ASP A 43 19.43 2.00 -4.94
N GLY A 44 18.22 1.72 -4.46
CA GLY A 44 17.25 0.83 -5.08
C GLY A 44 16.05 0.62 -4.16
N ALA A 45 14.98 0.06 -4.70
CA ALA A 45 13.74 -0.18 -3.98
C ALA A 45 13.24 -1.61 -4.15
N VAL A 46 12.64 -2.19 -3.10
CA VAL A 46 11.83 -3.39 -3.25
C VAL A 46 10.42 -3.02 -3.70
N VAL A 47 9.99 -3.60 -4.83
CA VAL A 47 8.70 -3.35 -5.49
C VAL A 47 7.99 -4.65 -5.87
N ALA A 48 6.70 -4.57 -6.18
CA ALA A 48 5.89 -5.68 -6.67
C ALA A 48 5.94 -5.72 -8.20
N GLY A 49 6.98 -6.34 -8.74
CA GLY A 49 7.23 -6.44 -10.18
C GLY A 49 6.36 -7.49 -10.87
N PRO A 50 6.49 -7.62 -12.20
CA PRO A 50 5.84 -8.68 -12.97
C PRO A 50 6.30 -10.06 -12.51
N GLY A 51 5.36 -10.99 -12.38
CA GLY A 51 5.65 -12.41 -12.16
C GLY A 51 5.47 -13.24 -13.42
N LYS A 52 5.48 -14.57 -13.28
CA LYS A 52 5.29 -15.52 -14.40
C LYS A 52 3.88 -15.52 -14.97
N ASP A 53 2.88 -15.33 -14.11
CA ASP A 53 1.46 -15.36 -14.49
C ASP A 53 0.92 -13.92 -14.53
N PHE A 54 -0.02 -13.63 -15.45
CA PHE A 54 -0.67 -12.32 -15.52
C PHE A 54 -1.32 -11.96 -14.17
N TRP A 55 -1.15 -10.70 -13.76
CA TRP A 55 -1.68 -10.17 -12.49
C TRP A 55 -1.20 -10.86 -11.21
N LYS A 56 -0.18 -11.73 -11.31
CA LYS A 56 0.49 -12.35 -10.16
C LYS A 56 1.87 -11.70 -9.96
N PRO A 57 1.99 -10.72 -9.07
CA PRO A 57 3.24 -10.01 -8.85
C PRO A 57 4.29 -10.89 -8.17
N GLU A 58 5.56 -10.61 -8.46
CA GLU A 58 6.69 -11.13 -7.70
C GLU A 58 7.50 -9.97 -7.10
N PRO A 59 7.95 -10.09 -5.84
CA PRO A 59 8.76 -9.05 -5.23
C PRO A 59 10.13 -9.03 -5.90
N MET A 60 10.58 -7.85 -6.33
CA MET A 60 11.87 -7.64 -6.97
C MET A 60 12.62 -6.45 -6.35
N VAL A 61 13.93 -6.42 -6.55
CA VAL A 61 14.78 -5.24 -6.25
C VAL A 61 14.93 -4.47 -7.55
N ALA A 62 14.38 -3.26 -7.60
CA ALA A 62 14.52 -2.32 -8.70
C ALA A 62 15.66 -1.33 -8.39
N MET A 63 16.57 -1.15 -9.32
CA MET A 63 17.74 -0.26 -9.24
C MET A 63 17.78 0.74 -10.41
N SER A 64 16.73 0.81 -11.21
CA SER A 64 16.52 1.83 -12.24
C SER A 64 15.08 2.32 -12.25
N SER A 65 14.85 3.51 -12.80
CA SER A 65 13.51 4.06 -13.02
C SER A 65 12.66 3.12 -13.88
N ASP A 66 13.21 2.52 -14.94
CA ASP A 66 12.48 1.56 -15.79
C ASP A 66 11.97 0.35 -14.99
N GLU A 67 12.79 -0.20 -14.09
CA GLU A 67 12.38 -1.31 -13.23
C GLU A 67 11.31 -0.90 -12.19
N ILE A 68 11.37 0.34 -11.69
CA ILE A 68 10.34 0.91 -10.81
C ILE A 68 9.02 1.05 -11.59
N LEU A 69 9.08 1.56 -12.82
CA LEU A 69 7.92 1.78 -13.68
C LEU A 69 7.28 0.46 -14.11
N ALA A 70 8.06 -0.58 -14.37
CA ALA A 70 7.56 -1.93 -14.68
C ALA A 70 6.71 -2.54 -13.55
N ALA A 71 6.88 -2.06 -12.31
CA ALA A 71 6.09 -2.50 -11.16
C ALA A 71 4.80 -1.68 -10.93
N ALA A 72 4.58 -0.59 -11.68
CA ALA A 72 3.44 0.31 -11.49
C ALA A 72 2.08 -0.40 -11.69
N GLY A 73 1.03 0.17 -11.08
CA GLY A 73 -0.33 -0.39 -11.08
C GLY A 73 -0.56 -1.41 -9.95
N THR A 74 -1.77 -1.45 -9.39
CA THR A 74 -2.09 -2.31 -8.25
C THR A 74 -2.43 -3.72 -8.71
N LYS A 75 -1.84 -4.72 -8.04
CA LYS A 75 -2.22 -6.13 -8.19
C LYS A 75 -2.89 -6.57 -6.89
N TYR A 76 -4.19 -6.84 -6.93
CA TYR A 76 -4.99 -7.22 -5.74
C TYR A 76 -4.76 -8.67 -5.32
N THR A 77 -3.50 -9.09 -5.27
CA THR A 77 -3.07 -10.38 -4.75
C THR A 77 -1.74 -10.25 -4.00
N PHE A 78 -1.17 -11.36 -3.58
CA PHE A 78 0.01 -11.35 -2.71
C PHE A 78 1.29 -11.05 -3.49
N SER A 79 1.99 -9.98 -3.08
CA SER A 79 3.42 -9.77 -3.36
C SER A 79 4.14 -9.67 -2.02
N PRO A 80 4.89 -10.70 -1.56
CA PRO A 80 5.54 -10.67 -0.25
C PRO A 80 6.83 -9.83 -0.27
N ASN A 81 6.73 -8.51 -0.49
CA ASN A 81 7.85 -7.57 -0.64
C ASN A 81 8.92 -7.70 0.46
N VAL A 82 8.51 -7.88 1.72
CA VAL A 82 9.42 -8.03 2.87
C VAL A 82 10.47 -9.15 2.67
N TRP A 83 10.14 -10.19 1.89
CA TRP A 83 11.03 -11.31 1.56
C TRP A 83 12.34 -10.85 0.90
N MET A 84 12.31 -9.79 0.10
CA MET A 84 13.46 -9.34 -0.70
C MET A 84 14.40 -8.39 0.04
N LEU A 85 13.98 -7.80 1.17
CA LEU A 85 14.74 -6.76 1.86
C LEU A 85 16.15 -7.22 2.26
N LYS A 86 16.29 -8.43 2.81
CA LYS A 86 17.60 -8.98 3.21
C LYS A 86 18.48 -9.28 2.00
N LYS A 87 17.90 -9.76 0.89
CA LYS A 87 18.64 -10.01 -0.35
C LYS A 87 19.15 -8.70 -0.96
N ALA A 88 18.33 -7.65 -0.91
CA ALA A 88 18.66 -6.31 -1.41
C ALA A 88 19.93 -5.75 -0.74
N VAL A 89 20.04 -5.81 0.58
CA VAL A 89 21.21 -5.30 1.31
C VAL A 89 22.40 -6.27 1.39
N ARG A 90 22.33 -7.37 0.63
CA ARG A 90 23.37 -8.40 0.57
C ARG A 90 23.85 -8.57 -0.86
N GLN A 91 23.20 -9.43 -1.64
CA GLN A 91 23.65 -9.75 -2.99
C GLN A 91 23.58 -8.54 -3.93
N TYR A 92 22.64 -7.61 -3.72
CA TYR A 92 22.57 -6.37 -4.48
C TYR A 92 23.39 -5.23 -3.87
N GLY A 93 23.94 -5.41 -2.66
CA GLY A 93 24.85 -4.45 -2.03
C GLY A 93 24.23 -3.10 -1.64
N LEU A 94 22.89 -3.00 -1.54
CA LEU A 94 22.25 -1.71 -1.22
C LEU A 94 22.54 -1.28 0.22
N GLU A 95 22.84 0.01 0.41
CA GLU A 95 23.05 0.64 1.70
C GLU A 95 21.89 1.57 2.09
N LYS A 96 21.20 2.13 1.09
CA LYS A 96 19.97 2.93 1.24
C LYS A 96 18.82 2.28 0.48
N LEU A 97 18.00 1.53 1.18
CA LEU A 97 16.92 0.74 0.62
C LEU A 97 15.58 1.48 0.72
N GLY A 98 14.91 1.67 -0.42
CA GLY A 98 13.49 1.97 -0.50
C GLY A 98 12.62 0.71 -0.47
N THR A 99 11.36 0.81 -0.05
CA THR A 99 10.39 -0.27 -0.26
C THR A 99 8.96 0.26 -0.29
N VAL A 100 8.14 -0.28 -1.18
CA VAL A 100 6.68 -0.09 -1.12
C VAL A 100 6.06 -1.22 -0.30
N ALA A 101 5.09 -0.88 0.56
CA ALA A 101 4.49 -1.82 1.49
C ALA A 101 3.01 -1.53 1.77
N ILE A 102 2.17 -2.56 1.79
CA ILE A 102 0.85 -2.49 2.43
C ILE A 102 1.02 -2.46 3.97
N PRO A 103 -0.01 -2.08 4.75
CA PRO A 103 0.14 -1.83 6.19
C PRO A 103 0.77 -2.97 6.98
N CYS A 104 0.36 -4.23 6.73
CA CYS A 104 0.92 -5.39 7.44
C CYS A 104 2.39 -5.66 7.08
N GLN A 105 2.83 -5.30 5.88
CA GLN A 105 4.25 -5.38 5.50
C GLN A 105 5.04 -4.29 6.21
N THR A 106 4.50 -3.06 6.28
CA THR A 106 5.08 -1.96 7.06
C THR A 106 5.24 -2.34 8.53
N MET A 107 4.23 -2.99 9.14
CA MET A 107 4.33 -3.51 10.51
C MET A 107 5.47 -4.51 10.67
N GLY A 108 5.61 -5.45 9.73
CA GLY A 108 6.70 -6.43 9.73
C GLY A 108 8.08 -5.75 9.65
N ILE A 109 8.20 -4.71 8.81
CA ILE A 109 9.42 -3.93 8.67
C ILE A 109 9.75 -3.16 9.94
N ARG A 110 8.81 -2.39 10.50
CA ARG A 110 9.05 -1.60 11.73
C ARG A 110 9.32 -2.50 12.94
N LYS A 111 8.65 -3.65 13.02
CA LYS A 111 8.95 -4.68 14.02
C LYS A 111 10.38 -5.19 13.88
N MET A 112 10.83 -5.47 12.65
CA MET A 112 12.20 -5.89 12.38
C MET A 112 13.21 -4.80 12.75
N GLN A 113 12.93 -3.52 12.47
CA GLN A 113 13.80 -2.41 12.87
C GLN A 113 13.92 -2.29 14.40
N SER A 114 12.81 -2.45 15.12
CA SER A 114 12.78 -2.36 16.60
C SER A 114 13.35 -3.61 17.28
N TYR A 115 13.18 -4.78 16.66
CA TYR A 115 13.53 -6.09 17.21
C TYR A 115 14.25 -6.95 16.16
N PRO A 116 15.49 -6.60 15.77
CA PRO A 116 16.21 -7.25 14.66
C PRO A 116 16.80 -8.63 15.02
N PHE A 117 16.07 -9.44 15.80
CA PHE A 117 16.44 -10.81 16.13
C PHE A 117 16.59 -11.63 14.85
N GLY A 118 17.82 -12.08 14.54
CA GLY A 118 18.12 -12.83 13.31
C GLY A 118 18.18 -11.98 12.03
N VAL A 119 18.17 -10.65 12.13
CA VAL A 119 18.17 -9.73 10.98
C VAL A 119 19.32 -8.72 11.09
N ARG A 120 20.55 -9.24 10.96
CA ARG A 120 21.79 -8.44 11.01
C ARG A 120 21.82 -7.38 9.88
N PHE A 121 22.28 -6.16 10.19
CA PHE A 121 22.65 -5.12 9.22
C PHE A 121 21.62 -4.91 8.08
N LEU A 122 20.36 -4.71 8.45
CA LEU A 122 19.27 -4.34 7.54
C LEU A 122 18.46 -3.17 8.11
N ALA A 123 18.19 -3.16 9.42
CA ALA A 123 17.30 -2.18 10.06
C ALA A 123 17.61 -0.72 9.68
N ASP A 124 18.88 -0.32 9.81
CA ASP A 124 19.35 1.05 9.55
C ASP A 124 19.56 1.35 8.06
N LYS A 125 19.52 0.32 7.20
CA LYS A 125 19.66 0.48 5.74
C LYS A 125 18.33 0.81 5.07
N ILE A 126 17.20 0.74 5.78
CA ILE A 126 15.90 1.11 5.22
C ILE A 126 15.78 2.64 5.28
N ALA A 127 15.94 3.27 4.13
CA ALA A 127 15.98 4.73 3.99
C ALA A 127 14.58 5.33 3.73
N LEU A 128 13.69 4.59 3.08
CA LEU A 128 12.35 5.08 2.76
C LEU A 128 11.32 3.93 2.67
N ILE A 129 10.25 4.03 3.46
CA ILE A 129 9.09 3.14 3.38
C ILE A 129 7.88 3.93 2.86
N THR A 130 7.48 3.64 1.62
CA THR A 130 6.26 4.19 1.03
C THR A 130 5.11 3.21 1.25
N GLY A 131 4.23 3.54 2.17
CA GLY A 131 3.03 2.78 2.49
C GLY A 131 1.93 3.00 1.46
N ILE A 132 1.19 1.96 1.10
CA ILE A 132 -0.06 2.12 0.31
C ILE A 132 -1.28 1.71 1.14
N PHE A 133 -2.40 2.38 0.93
CA PHE A 133 -3.64 2.06 1.64
C PHE A 133 -4.13 0.66 1.24
N CYS A 134 -4.71 -0.07 2.20
CA CYS A 134 -5.17 -1.43 1.94
C CYS A 134 -6.37 -1.75 2.82
N MET A 135 -7.51 -2.12 2.23
CA MET A 135 -8.65 -2.65 2.98
C MET A 135 -8.46 -4.16 3.22
N GLU A 136 -8.24 -4.90 2.15
CA GLU A 136 -8.12 -6.35 2.10
C GLU A 136 -7.24 -6.78 0.93
N ASN A 137 -6.88 -8.07 0.87
CA ASN A 137 -6.10 -8.64 -0.23
C ASN A 137 -6.57 -10.08 -0.50
N PHE A 138 -6.36 -10.58 -1.71
CA PHE A 138 -6.96 -11.83 -2.18
C PHE A 138 -5.87 -12.88 -2.52
N PRO A 139 -6.07 -14.16 -2.16
CA PRO A 139 -5.32 -15.25 -2.80
C PRO A 139 -5.42 -15.17 -4.33
N PHE A 140 -4.40 -15.62 -5.05
CA PHE A 140 -4.43 -15.53 -6.51
C PHE A 140 -5.61 -16.28 -7.13
N THR A 141 -5.95 -17.46 -6.59
CA THR A 141 -7.12 -18.23 -7.01
C THR A 141 -8.45 -17.51 -6.76
N SER A 142 -8.53 -16.68 -5.73
CA SER A 142 -9.68 -15.79 -5.51
C SER A 142 -9.75 -14.74 -6.61
N LEU A 143 -8.62 -14.13 -6.98
CA LEU A 143 -8.57 -13.15 -8.06
C LEU A 143 -8.95 -13.76 -9.42
N GLU A 144 -8.45 -14.97 -9.72
CA GLU A 144 -8.86 -15.77 -10.89
C GLU A 144 -10.38 -16.02 -10.91
N THR A 145 -10.96 -16.37 -9.75
CA THR A 145 -12.41 -16.58 -9.63
C THR A 145 -13.19 -15.29 -9.89
N LEU A 146 -12.71 -14.15 -9.38
CA LEU A 146 -13.37 -12.85 -9.59
C LEU A 146 -13.31 -12.42 -11.06
N MET A 147 -12.17 -12.62 -11.74
CA MET A 147 -12.06 -12.38 -13.19
C MET A 147 -12.99 -13.31 -13.99
N ALA A 148 -13.01 -14.61 -13.66
CA ALA A 148 -13.88 -15.59 -14.31
C ALA A 148 -15.37 -15.27 -14.14
N LYS A 149 -15.79 -14.80 -12.95
CA LYS A 149 -17.17 -14.33 -12.71
C LYS A 149 -17.58 -13.17 -13.61
N MET A 150 -16.62 -12.35 -14.02
CA MET A 150 -16.82 -11.23 -14.93
C MET A 150 -16.63 -11.63 -16.40
N GLY A 151 -16.31 -12.89 -16.69
CA GLY A 151 -16.13 -13.42 -18.04
C GLY A 151 -14.82 -13.00 -18.72
N VAL A 152 -13.80 -12.61 -17.96
CA VAL A 152 -12.55 -12.05 -18.50
C VAL A 152 -11.37 -12.98 -18.27
N SER A 153 -10.58 -13.20 -19.33
CA SER A 153 -9.28 -13.87 -19.25
C SER A 153 -8.22 -12.93 -18.65
N PRO A 154 -7.32 -13.40 -17.76
CA PRO A 154 -6.31 -12.55 -17.11
C PRO A 154 -5.42 -11.75 -18.07
N GLU A 155 -5.13 -12.30 -19.25
CA GLU A 155 -4.31 -11.68 -20.29
C GLU A 155 -4.94 -10.45 -20.95
N LEU A 156 -6.27 -10.32 -20.89
CA LEU A 156 -7.02 -9.19 -21.47
C LEU A 156 -7.19 -8.03 -20.50
N VAL A 157 -6.84 -8.22 -19.22
CA VAL A 157 -7.00 -7.20 -18.19
C VAL A 157 -5.83 -6.23 -18.26
N GLU A 158 -6.13 -4.94 -18.45
CA GLU A 158 -5.16 -3.85 -18.48
C GLU A 158 -5.08 -3.10 -17.15
N LYS A 159 -6.20 -3.00 -16.43
CA LYS A 159 -6.26 -2.36 -15.09
C LYS A 159 -7.32 -3.01 -14.22
N MET A 160 -7.03 -3.17 -12.94
CA MET A 160 -8.01 -3.50 -11.90
C MET A 160 -8.15 -2.33 -10.94
N ASP A 161 -9.34 -2.11 -10.39
CA ASP A 161 -9.55 -1.10 -9.35
C ASP A 161 -10.62 -1.51 -8.33
N ILE A 162 -10.53 -1.00 -7.10
CA ILE A 162 -11.56 -1.17 -6.06
C ILE A 162 -11.95 0.20 -5.55
N GLY A 163 -13.17 0.61 -5.88
CA GLY A 163 -13.67 1.94 -5.57
C GLY A 163 -15.17 2.03 -5.79
N LYS A 164 -15.81 3.05 -5.19
CA LYS A 164 -17.24 3.35 -5.39
C LYS A 164 -18.16 2.12 -5.15
N GLY A 165 -17.76 1.22 -4.23
CA GLY A 165 -18.53 0.02 -3.85
C GLY A 165 -18.46 -1.17 -4.83
N LYS A 166 -17.51 -1.15 -5.77
CA LYS A 166 -17.35 -2.20 -6.80
C LYS A 166 -15.88 -2.57 -7.00
N PHE A 167 -15.67 -3.78 -7.50
CA PHE A 167 -14.43 -4.24 -8.12
C PHE A 167 -14.54 -3.99 -9.63
N TRP A 168 -13.54 -3.36 -10.23
CA TRP A 168 -13.52 -2.93 -11.63
C TRP A 168 -12.41 -3.65 -12.39
N ILE A 169 -12.71 -4.04 -13.62
CA ILE A 169 -11.73 -4.56 -14.59
C ILE A 169 -11.86 -3.70 -15.84
N HIS A 170 -10.73 -3.18 -16.31
CA HIS A 170 -10.61 -2.49 -17.58
C HIS A 170 -9.86 -3.39 -18.56
N THR A 171 -10.44 -3.56 -19.74
CA THR A 171 -9.80 -4.19 -20.90
C THR A 171 -9.67 -3.12 -22.01
N ALA A 172 -9.06 -3.50 -23.13
CA ALA A 172 -8.98 -2.64 -24.30
C ALA A 172 -10.38 -2.24 -24.85
N ASP A 173 -11.36 -3.13 -24.69
CA ASP A 173 -12.67 -3.01 -25.33
C ASP A 173 -13.78 -2.52 -24.38
N GLU A 174 -13.69 -2.84 -23.09
CA GLU A 174 -14.77 -2.58 -22.13
C GLU A 174 -14.32 -2.38 -20.68
N VAL A 175 -15.25 -1.86 -19.86
CA VAL A 175 -15.10 -1.72 -18.42
C VAL A 175 -16.17 -2.56 -17.72
N LEU A 176 -15.71 -3.58 -17.01
CA LEU A 176 -16.55 -4.53 -16.30
C LEU A 176 -16.54 -4.24 -14.81
N SER A 177 -17.62 -4.58 -14.10
CA SER A 177 -17.67 -4.39 -12.66
C SER A 177 -18.45 -5.47 -11.91
N LEU A 178 -18.01 -5.76 -10.70
CA LEU A 178 -18.66 -6.66 -9.76
C LEU A 178 -18.95 -5.91 -8.44
N PRO A 179 -20.17 -5.98 -7.86
CA PRO A 179 -20.45 -5.39 -6.55
C PRO A 179 -19.49 -5.91 -5.48
N LEU A 180 -18.93 -5.04 -4.63
CA LEU A 180 -17.91 -5.44 -3.65
C LEU A 180 -18.41 -6.52 -2.68
N LYS A 181 -19.71 -6.54 -2.37
CA LYS A 181 -20.36 -7.58 -1.56
C LYS A 181 -20.14 -9.00 -2.10
N GLU A 182 -19.94 -9.16 -3.41
CA GLU A 182 -19.72 -10.45 -4.06
C GLU A 182 -18.26 -10.91 -4.01
N THR A 183 -17.35 -10.01 -3.58
CA THR A 183 -15.95 -10.34 -3.27
C THR A 183 -15.77 -10.84 -1.84
N HIS A 184 -16.74 -10.58 -0.96
CA HIS A 184 -16.66 -11.04 0.44
C HIS A 184 -16.66 -12.57 0.52
N GLY A 185 -15.80 -13.11 1.37
CA GLY A 185 -15.49 -14.54 1.48
C GLY A 185 -14.28 -14.97 0.63
N TYR A 186 -13.88 -14.18 -0.37
CA TYR A 186 -12.70 -14.46 -1.19
C TYR A 186 -11.43 -13.80 -0.65
N GLU A 187 -11.55 -12.83 0.26
CA GLU A 187 -10.41 -12.18 0.91
C GLU A 187 -9.64 -13.13 1.83
N GLN A 188 -8.35 -12.86 2.03
CA GLN A 188 -7.56 -13.65 2.97
C GLN A 188 -8.07 -13.48 4.42
N SER A 189 -8.20 -14.59 5.14
CA SER A 189 -8.73 -14.59 6.52
C SER A 189 -7.88 -13.80 7.52
N GLY A 190 -6.59 -13.59 7.23
CA GLY A 190 -5.68 -12.77 8.02
C GLY A 190 -6.02 -11.27 8.00
N CYS A 191 -6.67 -10.77 6.93
CA CYS A 191 -7.10 -9.37 6.85
C CYS A 191 -8.18 -9.02 7.90
N LYS A 192 -8.94 -10.02 8.37
CA LYS A 192 -10.07 -9.81 9.30
C LYS A 192 -9.67 -9.29 10.67
N VAL A 193 -8.39 -9.37 11.04
CA VAL A 193 -7.86 -8.84 12.31
C VAL A 193 -6.94 -7.62 12.09
N CYS A 194 -6.86 -7.09 10.88
CA CYS A 194 -5.97 -5.98 10.54
C CYS A 194 -6.60 -4.64 10.94
N LEU A 195 -5.95 -3.93 11.88
CA LEU A 195 -6.41 -2.64 12.42
C LEU A 195 -5.84 -1.42 11.66
N ASP A 196 -5.06 -1.60 10.59
CA ASP A 196 -4.41 -0.49 9.88
C ASP A 196 -4.90 -0.40 8.43
N TYR A 197 -5.45 0.75 8.06
CA TYR A 197 -5.95 1.04 6.71
C TYR A 197 -4.98 1.88 5.88
N VAL A 198 -4.43 2.94 6.48
CA VAL A 198 -3.69 4.01 5.80
C VAL A 198 -2.17 3.91 5.99
N SER A 199 -1.66 2.71 6.30
CA SER A 199 -0.24 2.42 6.52
C SER A 199 0.34 3.39 7.56
N GLU A 200 -0.17 3.31 8.78
CA GLU A 200 0.08 4.29 9.85
C GLU A 200 1.55 4.34 10.29
N LEU A 201 2.35 3.33 9.93
CA LEU A 201 3.75 3.17 10.32
C LEU A 201 4.76 3.45 9.20
N SER A 202 4.32 3.89 8.02
CA SER A 202 5.22 4.21 6.89
C SER A 202 5.84 5.60 7.04
N ASP A 203 6.84 5.93 6.21
CA ASP A 203 7.42 7.28 6.18
C ASP A 203 6.50 8.24 5.42
N VAL A 204 6.04 7.78 4.25
CA VAL A 204 5.00 8.39 3.43
C VAL A 204 3.91 7.34 3.22
N ALA A 205 2.64 7.70 3.26
CA ALA A 205 1.53 6.80 2.95
C ALA A 205 0.65 7.38 1.84
N THR A 206 0.21 6.57 0.88
CA THR A 206 -0.57 7.05 -0.27
C THR A 206 -1.70 6.10 -0.66
N GLY A 207 -2.79 6.63 -1.19
CA GLY A 207 -3.85 5.84 -1.79
C GLY A 207 -4.92 6.69 -2.48
N SER A 208 -5.86 6.03 -3.17
CA SER A 208 -6.87 6.68 -4.00
C SER A 208 -7.93 7.46 -3.20
N VAL A 209 -8.44 6.84 -2.12
CA VAL A 209 -9.56 7.37 -1.35
C VAL A 209 -9.27 8.76 -0.78
N GLY A 210 -10.23 9.67 -0.96
CA GLY A 210 -10.14 11.06 -0.51
C GLY A 210 -9.65 12.03 -1.58
N SER A 211 -9.27 11.52 -2.75
CA SER A 211 -8.81 12.30 -3.90
C SER A 211 -9.61 11.94 -5.16
N GLY A 212 -9.62 12.84 -6.14
CA GLY A 212 -10.27 12.60 -7.44
C GLY A 212 -9.49 11.59 -8.30
N ASP A 213 -10.14 11.04 -9.33
CA ASP A 213 -9.53 10.07 -10.24
C ASP A 213 -8.20 10.62 -10.83
N GLY A 214 -7.15 9.79 -10.81
CA GLY A 214 -5.79 10.18 -11.24
C GLY A 214 -5.00 11.00 -10.22
N TRP A 215 -5.53 11.24 -9.01
CA TRP A 215 -4.82 11.84 -7.88
C TRP A 215 -4.76 10.85 -6.70
N SER A 216 -3.87 11.11 -5.75
CA SER A 216 -3.76 10.33 -4.53
C SER A 216 -3.81 11.21 -3.29
N THR A 217 -4.40 10.69 -2.23
CA THR A 217 -4.26 11.26 -0.89
C THR A 217 -2.95 10.78 -0.29
N VAL A 218 -2.10 11.71 0.16
CA VAL A 218 -0.76 11.42 0.66
C VAL A 218 -0.62 11.93 2.09
N PHE A 219 -0.14 11.08 2.99
CA PHE A 219 0.30 11.43 4.34
C PHE A 219 1.81 11.42 4.42
N THR A 220 2.41 12.49 4.92
CA THR A 220 3.80 12.49 5.40
C THR A 220 3.78 12.23 6.90
N ARG A 221 4.58 11.27 7.37
CA ARG A 221 4.51 10.80 8.77
C ARG A 221 5.81 11.03 9.54
N THR A 222 6.93 10.57 8.99
CA THR A 222 8.24 10.68 9.63
C THR A 222 9.03 11.86 9.06
N ASP A 223 10.08 12.29 9.75
CA ASP A 223 10.98 13.35 9.27
C ASP A 223 11.60 12.97 7.91
N ALA A 224 11.99 11.71 7.73
CA ALA A 224 12.50 11.21 6.45
C ALA A 224 11.45 11.29 5.35
N GLY A 225 10.21 10.86 5.63
CA GLY A 225 9.12 10.90 4.67
C GLY A 225 8.73 12.31 4.25
N GLU A 226 8.62 13.22 5.22
CA GLU A 226 8.35 14.64 4.97
C GLU A 226 9.47 15.29 4.14
N THR A 227 10.72 15.07 4.52
CA THR A 227 11.88 15.66 3.84
C THR A 227 11.96 15.21 2.38
N ILE A 228 11.87 13.90 2.13
CA ILE A 228 11.99 13.34 0.77
C ILE A 228 10.77 13.73 -0.08
N PHE A 229 9.56 13.67 0.47
CA PHE A 229 8.35 14.05 -0.25
C PHE A 229 8.37 15.53 -0.62
N LYS A 230 8.73 16.42 0.32
CA LYS A 230 8.84 17.85 0.05
C LYS A 230 9.91 18.15 -1.01
N ALA A 231 11.07 17.48 -0.93
CA ALA A 231 12.11 17.64 -1.95
C ALA A 231 11.63 17.24 -3.35
N ALA A 232 10.82 16.18 -3.47
CA ALA A 232 10.19 15.78 -4.72
C ALA A 232 9.15 16.82 -5.22
N VAL A 233 8.40 17.44 -4.33
CA VAL A 233 7.47 18.54 -4.67
C VAL A 233 8.24 19.79 -5.12
N ASP A 234 9.27 20.18 -4.39
CA ASP A 234 10.12 21.34 -4.70
C ASP A 234 10.88 21.15 -6.02
N ALA A 235 11.26 19.91 -6.35
CA ALA A 235 11.84 19.54 -7.64
C ALA A 235 10.82 19.50 -8.81
N GLY A 236 9.53 19.68 -8.53
CA GLY A 236 8.47 19.73 -9.53
C GLY A 236 8.08 18.38 -10.13
N VAL A 237 8.55 17.25 -9.58
CA VAL A 237 8.17 15.90 -10.03
C VAL A 237 6.83 15.44 -9.46
N ILE A 238 6.35 16.09 -8.39
CA ILE A 238 5.04 15.87 -7.79
C ILE A 238 4.34 17.22 -7.63
N GLU A 239 3.09 17.32 -8.11
CA GLU A 239 2.20 18.45 -7.83
C GLU A 239 1.27 18.13 -6.66
N THR A 240 0.97 19.14 -5.84
CA THR A 240 0.13 19.01 -4.64
C THR A 240 -0.99 20.05 -4.61
N LYS A 241 -2.08 19.69 -3.93
CA LYS A 241 -3.22 20.56 -3.58
C LYS A 241 -3.65 20.25 -2.16
N ALA A 242 -4.32 21.22 -1.53
CA ALA A 242 -4.98 20.99 -0.25
C ALA A 242 -5.93 19.79 -0.35
N VAL A 243 -5.94 18.94 0.67
CA VAL A 243 -6.84 17.79 0.72
C VAL A 243 -8.30 18.28 0.77
N ASN A 244 -9.21 17.57 0.13
CA ASN A 244 -10.62 17.80 0.36
C ASN A 244 -10.96 17.34 1.78
N GLU A 245 -11.47 18.22 2.65
CA GLU A 245 -11.84 17.83 4.01
C GLU A 245 -13.23 17.18 4.08
N GLY A 246 -14.11 17.47 3.12
CA GLY A 246 -15.52 17.08 3.17
C GLY A 246 -15.80 15.61 2.83
N LYS A 247 -17.09 15.32 2.60
CA LYS A 247 -17.66 13.97 2.45
C LYS A 247 -16.95 13.03 1.49
N PHE A 248 -16.32 13.53 0.42
CA PHE A 248 -15.60 12.72 -0.58
C PHE A 248 -14.08 12.73 -0.39
N GLY A 249 -13.61 13.44 0.64
CA GLY A 249 -12.23 13.63 0.99
C GLY A 249 -11.87 12.92 2.30
N LEU A 250 -11.31 13.68 3.25
CA LEU A 250 -10.80 13.17 4.52
C LEU A 250 -11.91 12.57 5.40
N GLU A 251 -13.14 13.08 5.37
CA GLU A 251 -14.29 12.45 6.04
C GLU A 251 -14.53 11.01 5.54
N MET A 252 -14.48 10.78 4.22
CA MET A 252 -14.66 9.44 3.63
C MET A 252 -13.55 8.50 4.07
N LEU A 253 -12.31 8.98 4.01
CA LEU A 253 -11.14 8.21 4.38
C LEU A 253 -11.18 7.83 5.87
N THR A 254 -11.52 8.79 6.73
CA THR A 254 -11.72 8.59 8.18
C THR A 254 -12.80 7.55 8.43
N LYS A 255 -13.95 7.66 7.74
CA LYS A 255 -15.04 6.68 7.86
C LYS A 255 -14.61 5.28 7.50
N LEU A 256 -13.89 5.09 6.39
CA LEU A 256 -13.42 3.77 5.95
C LEU A 256 -12.35 3.19 6.89
N ALA A 257 -11.42 4.02 7.37
CA ALA A 257 -10.44 3.63 8.38
C ALA A 257 -11.11 3.15 9.68
N THR A 258 -12.09 3.91 10.18
CA THR A 258 -12.88 3.56 11.36
C THR A 258 -13.62 2.24 11.15
N GLN A 259 -14.31 2.07 10.02
CA GLN A 259 -15.05 0.83 9.73
C GLN A 259 -14.13 -0.39 9.66
N LYS A 260 -12.93 -0.25 9.10
CA LYS A 260 -11.93 -1.33 9.10
C LYS A 260 -11.55 -1.71 10.54
N LYS A 261 -11.18 -0.73 11.36
CA LYS A 261 -10.76 -0.92 12.75
C LYS A 261 -11.86 -1.54 13.60
N GLU A 262 -13.10 -1.06 13.50
CA GLU A 262 -14.25 -1.61 14.23
C GLU A 262 -14.54 -3.07 13.87
N LYS A 263 -14.55 -3.40 12.57
CA LYS A 263 -14.74 -4.78 12.11
C LYS A 263 -13.61 -5.68 12.59
N ALA A 264 -12.38 -5.22 12.50
CA ALA A 264 -11.22 -5.98 12.95
C ALA A 264 -11.22 -6.20 14.46
N MET A 265 -11.60 -5.19 15.25
CA MET A 265 -11.69 -5.30 16.70
C MET A 265 -12.75 -6.32 17.13
N LYS A 266 -13.92 -6.30 16.49
CA LYS A 266 -14.97 -7.32 16.72
C LYS A 266 -14.46 -8.74 16.43
N GLU A 267 -13.69 -8.93 15.37
CA GLU A 267 -13.10 -10.23 15.06
C GLU A 267 -12.00 -10.64 16.05
N ILE A 268 -11.17 -9.71 16.50
CA ILE A 268 -10.14 -9.95 17.53
C ILE A 268 -10.82 -10.44 18.82
N ASP A 269 -11.83 -9.72 19.30
CA ASP A 269 -12.56 -10.07 20.52
C ASP A 269 -13.24 -11.43 20.39
N ARG A 270 -13.88 -11.70 19.24
CA ARG A 270 -14.49 -13.00 18.93
C ARG A 270 -13.46 -14.14 19.00
N ARG A 271 -12.30 -13.98 18.37
CA ARG A 271 -11.23 -14.99 18.37
C ARG A 271 -10.67 -15.23 19.77
N LYS A 272 -10.49 -14.17 20.58
CA LYS A 272 -10.07 -14.30 21.98
C LYS A 272 -11.10 -15.04 22.82
N ALA A 273 -12.38 -14.74 22.66
CA ALA A 273 -13.47 -15.45 23.34
C ALA A 273 -13.52 -16.94 22.96
N MET A 274 -13.09 -17.30 21.75
CA MET A 274 -12.92 -18.69 21.30
C MET A 274 -11.62 -19.36 21.79
N GLY A 275 -10.75 -18.66 22.52
CA GLY A 275 -9.45 -19.17 22.98
C GLY A 275 -8.38 -19.26 21.88
N LEU A 276 -8.57 -18.59 20.74
CA LEU A 276 -7.58 -18.58 19.66
C LEU A 276 -6.45 -17.57 19.94
N PRO A 277 -5.20 -17.87 19.57
CA PRO A 277 -4.11 -16.92 19.70
C PRO A 277 -4.28 -15.76 18.72
N VAL A 278 -4.26 -14.53 19.24
CA VAL A 278 -4.34 -13.29 18.45
C VAL A 278 -3.24 -12.34 18.92
N PRO A 279 -2.37 -11.83 18.02
CA PRO A 279 -1.23 -10.98 18.39
C PRO A 279 -1.63 -9.54 18.76
N TYR A 280 -2.92 -9.21 18.73
CA TYR A 280 -3.46 -7.90 19.05
C TYR A 280 -4.21 -7.96 20.38
N LYS A 281 -4.14 -6.87 21.15
CA LYS A 281 -5.00 -6.66 22.32
C LYS A 281 -6.46 -6.52 21.88
N GLY A 282 -7.38 -7.11 22.66
CA GLY A 282 -8.82 -6.96 22.47
C GLY A 282 -9.31 -5.61 23.00
N SER A 283 -10.58 -5.31 22.78
CA SER A 283 -11.17 -4.01 23.13
C SER A 283 -11.10 -3.71 24.63
N SER A 284 -11.27 -4.73 25.48
CA SER A 284 -11.20 -4.61 26.94
C SER A 284 -9.78 -4.37 27.49
N GLU A 285 -8.74 -4.52 26.66
CA GLU A 285 -7.33 -4.37 27.05
C GLU A 285 -6.73 -3.03 26.58
N LYS A 286 -7.55 -2.10 26.06
CA LYS A 286 -7.12 -0.81 25.50
C LYS A 286 -7.93 0.35 26.06
N GLU A 287 -7.29 1.51 26.17
CA GLU A 287 -7.98 2.78 26.43
C GLU A 287 -8.72 3.29 25.17
N ASP A 288 -8.05 3.28 24.01
CA ASP A 288 -8.68 3.48 22.69
C ASP A 288 -8.72 2.12 21.95
N PRO A 289 -9.90 1.48 21.83
CA PRO A 289 -10.04 0.21 21.14
C PRO A 289 -9.62 0.25 19.67
N LEU A 290 -9.62 1.42 19.02
CA LEU A 290 -9.29 1.57 17.60
C LEU A 290 -7.82 1.93 17.36
N ALA A 291 -7.07 2.20 18.43
CA ALA A 291 -5.64 2.45 18.32
C ALA A 291 -4.88 1.17 17.92
N ASN A 292 -3.84 1.33 17.11
CA ASN A 292 -2.96 0.24 16.68
C ASN A 292 -1.96 -0.24 17.76
N VAL A 293 -2.03 0.33 18.96
CA VAL A 293 -1.16 0.01 20.12
C VAL A 293 -1.45 -1.37 20.69
#